data_AF-A0A7K4G121-F1
#
_entry.id   AF-A0A7K4G121-F1
#
_cell.length_a   1.000
_cell.length_b   1.000
_cell.length_c   1.000
_cell.angle_alpha   90.00
_cell.angle_beta   90.00
_cell.angle_gamma   90.00
#
_symmetry.space_group_name_H-M   'P 1'
#
loop_
_entity.id
_entity.type
_entity.pdbx_description
1 polymer ?
#
loop_
_entity_poly.entity_id
_entity_poly.type
_entity_poly.pdbx_seq_one_letter_code
_entity_poly.pdbx_strand_id
1 'polypeptide(L)'
;MSATDEFKVTQIVDNGQMVQLTLIENVSTEPISQKQMILENVSKKLDAETKEQVMPLLEAILQAQPTINIKSYQQTQITIAMPRSRYENMGRPQVGNIIGINLKKL
;
A
#
# COMPACT_ATOMS: atom_id res chain seq x y z
N MET A 1 14.73 -15.96 -0.13
CA MET A 1 13.44 -16.04 0.56
C MET A 1 12.36 -15.95 -0.51
N SER A 2 11.58 -17.00 -0.71
CA SER A 2 10.39 -16.95 -1.57
C SER A 2 9.19 -16.76 -0.65
N ALA A 3 8.86 -15.50 -0.36
CA ALA A 3 7.62 -15.17 0.32
C ALA A 3 6.46 -15.42 -0.67
N THR A 4 5.49 -16.22 -0.26
CA THR A 4 4.20 -16.25 -0.95
C THR A 4 3.41 -15.10 -0.36
N ASP A 5 3.20 -14.05 -1.15
CA ASP A 5 2.51 -12.85 -0.74
C ASP A 5 1.03 -12.96 -1.10
N GLU A 6 0.17 -12.46 -0.23
CA GLU A 6 -1.28 -12.44 -0.45
C GLU A 6 -1.68 -11.19 -1.22
N PHE A 7 -2.45 -11.36 -2.30
CA PHE A 7 -2.96 -10.26 -3.11
C PHE A 7 -4.49 -10.32 -3.19
N LYS A 8 -5.16 -9.19 -2.97
CA LYS A 8 -6.60 -9.05 -3.13
C LYS A 8 -6.95 -8.62 -4.55
N VAL A 9 -7.87 -9.32 -5.20
CA VAL A 9 -8.42 -8.92 -6.50
C VAL A 9 -9.27 -7.67 -6.33
N THR A 10 -8.94 -6.60 -7.02
CA THR A 10 -9.67 -5.31 -6.97
C THR A 10 -10.51 -5.07 -8.21
N GLN A 11 -10.09 -5.61 -9.36
CA GLN A 11 -10.78 -5.42 -10.62
C GLN A 11 -10.62 -6.66 -11.50
N ILE A 12 -11.67 -6.93 -12.27
CA ILE A 12 -11.70 -7.97 -13.30
C ILE A 12 -12.22 -7.33 -14.59
N VAL A 13 -11.51 -7.55 -15.69
CA VAL A 13 -11.96 -7.19 -17.04
C VAL A 13 -11.95 -8.46 -17.88
N ASP A 14 -13.12 -8.84 -18.42
CA ASP A 14 -13.28 -10.00 -19.29
C ASP A 14 -13.71 -9.52 -20.67
N ASN A 15 -12.94 -9.87 -21.71
CA ASN A 15 -13.24 -9.54 -23.10
C ASN A 15 -13.63 -10.78 -23.94
N GLY A 16 -13.93 -11.91 -23.29
CA GLY A 16 -14.36 -13.17 -23.91
C GLY A 16 -13.22 -14.15 -24.19
N GLN A 17 -12.05 -13.66 -24.63
CA GLN A 17 -10.88 -14.52 -24.90
C GLN A 17 -9.84 -14.46 -23.76
N MET A 18 -9.67 -13.28 -23.18
CA MET A 18 -8.71 -12.99 -22.12
C MET A 18 -9.44 -12.40 -20.92
N VAL A 19 -8.95 -12.74 -19.74
CA VAL A 19 -9.37 -12.15 -18.47
C VAL A 19 -8.18 -11.43 -17.87
N GLN A 20 -8.38 -10.17 -17.52
CA GLN A 20 -7.41 -9.33 -16.84
C GLN A 20 -7.83 -9.15 -15.38
N LEU A 21 -6.95 -9.51 -14.47
CA LEU A 21 -7.09 -9.31 -13.03
C LEU A 21 -6.16 -8.21 -12.58
N THR A 22 -6.69 -7.23 -11.86
CA THR A 22 -5.89 -6.29 -11.08
C THR A 22 -5.88 -6.75 -9.63
N LEU A 23 -4.70 -6.89 -9.07
CA LEU A 23 -4.51 -7.29 -7.68
C LEU A 23 -3.63 -6.28 -6.94
N ILE A 24 -3.94 -6.07 -5.67
CA ILE A 24 -3.13 -5.26 -4.75
C ILE A 24 -2.70 -6.14 -3.57
N GLU A 25 -1.52 -5.91 -3.02
CA GLU A 25 -1.09 -6.61 -1.81
C GLU A 25 -2.15 -6.49 -0.70
N ASN A 26 -2.49 -7.63 -0.10
CA ASN A 26 -3.40 -7.74 1.03
C ASN A 26 -2.66 -7.39 2.34
N VAL A 27 -2.03 -6.22 2.36
CA VAL A 27 -1.33 -5.71 3.55
C VAL A 27 -2.22 -4.70 4.25
N SER A 28 -2.49 -4.96 5.54
CA SER A 28 -3.11 -3.99 6.42
C SER A 28 -2.00 -3.15 7.04
N THR A 29 -1.69 -2.00 6.43
CA THR A 29 -0.77 -1.04 7.02
C THR A 29 -1.50 -0.03 7.87
N GLU A 30 -0.99 0.24 9.06
CA GLU A 30 -1.45 1.37 9.85
C GLU A 30 -1.20 2.67 9.07
N PRO A 31 -2.19 3.57 8.98
CA PRO A 31 -1.98 4.87 8.36
C PRO A 31 -0.92 5.64 9.16
N ILE A 32 0.14 6.12 8.50
CA ILE A 32 1.07 7.04 9.14
C ILE A 32 0.43 8.42 9.11
N SER A 33 0.26 9.01 10.29
CA SER A 33 -0.22 10.38 10.43
C SER A 33 0.77 11.35 9.77
N GLN A 34 0.29 12.27 8.91
CA GLN A 34 1.12 13.33 8.32
C GLN A 34 1.86 14.15 9.39
N LYS A 35 1.26 14.31 10.59
CA LYS A 35 1.91 14.97 11.73
C LYS A 35 3.20 14.25 12.14
N GLN A 36 3.15 12.92 12.23
CA GLN A 36 4.30 12.08 12.59
C GLN A 36 5.42 12.24 11.56
N MET A 37 5.06 12.23 10.27
CA MET A 37 6.02 12.36 9.16
C MET A 37 6.71 13.74 9.14
N ILE A 38 5.98 14.81 9.45
CA ILE A 38 6.54 16.17 9.57
C ILE A 38 7.45 16.24 10.80
N LEU A 39 7.02 15.71 11.94
CA LEU A 39 7.81 15.68 13.17
C LEU A 39 9.13 14.93 12.95
N GLU A 40 9.08 13.75 12.31
CA GLU A 40 10.28 12.96 12.00
C GLU A 40 11.22 13.70 11.05
N ASN A 41 10.72 14.29 9.96
CA ASN A 41 11.56 15.02 9.01
C ASN A 41 12.21 16.26 9.63
N VAL A 42 11.46 17.02 10.43
CA VAL A 42 11.96 18.23 11.10
C VAL A 42 12.95 17.82 12.19
N SER A 43 12.65 16.78 12.97
CA SER A 43 13.54 16.27 14.01
C SER A 43 14.86 15.68 13.50
N LYS A 44 14.89 15.16 12.27
CA LYS A 44 16.12 14.66 11.61
C LYS A 44 16.98 15.77 11.03
N LYS A 45 16.40 16.95 10.77
CA LYS A 45 17.08 18.10 10.14
C LYS A 45 17.49 19.19 11.13
N LEU A 46 17.06 19.13 12.38
CA LEU A 46 17.38 20.11 13.42
C LEU A 46 18.38 19.55 14.42
N ASP A 47 19.30 20.41 14.83
CA ASP A 47 20.26 20.19 15.92
C ASP A 47 19.53 20.16 17.27
N ALA A 48 20.13 19.52 18.29
CA ALA A 48 19.46 19.26 19.58
C ALA A 48 18.95 20.53 20.29
N GLU A 49 19.70 21.63 20.19
CA GLU A 49 19.37 22.93 20.80
C GLU A 49 18.19 23.61 20.09
N THR A 50 18.16 23.56 18.75
CA THR A 50 17.09 24.13 17.93
C THR A 50 15.80 23.31 18.03
N LYS A 51 15.92 22.01 18.26
CA LYS A 51 14.79 21.07 18.37
C LYS A 51 13.93 21.35 19.61
N GLU A 52 14.52 21.67 20.76
CA GLU A 52 13.78 22.00 21.99
C GLU A 52 12.92 23.27 21.86
N GLN A 53 13.37 24.25 21.08
CA GLN A 53 12.64 25.50 20.89
C GLN A 53 11.56 25.40 19.81
N VAL A 54 11.79 24.60 18.76
CA VAL A 54 10.92 24.54 17.58
C VAL A 54 9.86 23.44 17.68
N MET A 55 10.12 22.31 18.37
CA MET A 55 9.13 21.23 18.55
C MET A 55 7.81 21.69 19.18
N PRO A 56 7.80 22.47 20.29
CA PRO A 56 6.55 22.89 20.94
C PRO A 56 5.67 23.75 20.03
N LEU A 57 6.28 24.61 19.21
CA LEU A 57 5.59 25.46 18.24
C LEU A 57 5.06 24.64 17.06
N LEU A 58 5.86 23.70 16.57
CA LEU A 58 5.47 22.79 15.50
C LEU A 58 4.29 21.89 15.93
N GLU A 59 4.31 21.35 17.14
CA GLU A 59 3.22 20.56 17.71
C GLU A 59 1.92 21.36 17.85
N ALA A 60 2.00 22.61 18.31
CA ALA A 60 0.84 23.50 18.44
C ALA A 60 0.21 23.83 17.06
N ILE A 61 1.04 24.11 16.04
CA ILE A 61 0.56 24.36 14.67
C ILE A 61 -0.03 23.08 14.07
N LEU A 62 0.64 21.94 14.28
CA LEU A 62 0.15 20.65 13.79
C LEU A 62 -1.14 20.22 14.51
N GLN A 63 -1.34 20.52 15.81
CA GLN A 63 -2.60 20.26 16.51
C GLN A 63 -3.79 20.98 15.88
N ALA A 64 -3.59 22.22 15.43
CA ALA A 64 -4.61 23.02 14.75
C ALA A 64 -4.92 22.53 13.31
N GLN A 65 -4.08 21.66 12.73
CA GLN A 65 -4.30 21.10 11.41
C GLN A 65 -5.10 19.78 11.47
N PRO A 66 -6.03 19.55 10.51
CA PRO A 66 -6.74 18.29 10.39
C PRO A 66 -5.74 17.15 10.17
N THR A 67 -5.90 16.04 10.91
CA THR A 67 -5.02 14.88 10.79
C THR A 67 -5.26 14.19 9.44
N ILE A 68 -4.36 14.40 8.48
CA ILE A 68 -4.38 13.69 7.21
C ILE A 68 -3.63 12.37 7.40
N ASN A 69 -4.37 11.27 7.31
CA ASN A 69 -3.82 9.92 7.28
C ASN A 69 -3.19 9.69 5.90
N ILE A 70 -1.87 9.80 5.79
CA ILE A 70 -1.17 9.48 4.55
C ILE A 70 -0.98 7.96 4.55
N LYS A 71 -1.57 7.28 3.56
CA LYS A 71 -1.23 5.87 3.29
C LYS A 71 0.22 5.85 2.78
N SER A 72 1.17 5.62 3.68
CA SER A 72 2.61 5.69 3.41
C SER A 72 3.17 4.44 2.72
N TYR A 73 2.38 3.37 2.61
CA TYR A 73 2.84 2.14 2.01
C TYR A 73 2.66 2.15 0.49
N GLN A 74 3.76 2.10 -0.24
CA GLN A 74 3.72 1.80 -1.67
C GLN A 74 3.30 0.33 -1.84
N GLN A 75 2.01 0.10 -2.07
CA GLN A 75 1.46 -1.23 -2.28
C GLN A 75 1.90 -1.76 -3.64
N THR A 76 2.39 -3.00 -3.71
CA THR A 76 2.60 -3.65 -5.00
C THR A 76 1.24 -3.88 -5.67
N GLN A 77 1.11 -3.39 -6.90
CA GLN A 77 -0.03 -3.66 -7.77
C GLN A 77 0.42 -4.58 -8.91
N ILE A 78 -0.27 -5.70 -9.07
CA ILE A 78 -0.01 -6.65 -10.15
C ILE A 78 -1.21 -6.65 -11.09
N THR A 79 -0.94 -6.55 -12.39
CA THR A 79 -1.95 -6.75 -13.43
C THR A 79 -1.61 -8.01 -14.21
N ILE A 80 -2.48 -9.02 -14.15
CA ILE A 80 -2.29 -10.30 -14.85
C ILE A 80 -3.35 -10.42 -15.92
N ALA A 81 -2.93 -10.47 -17.19
CA ALA A 81 -3.77 -10.87 -18.30
C ALA A 81 -3.52 -12.35 -18.61
N MET A 82 -4.59 -13.15 -18.62
CA MET A 82 -4.49 -14.59 -18.90
C MET A 82 -5.64 -15.07 -19.80
N PRO A 83 -5.46 -16.17 -20.54
CA PRO A 83 -6.55 -16.77 -21.31
C PRO A 83 -7.72 -17.19 -20.41
N ARG A 84 -8.94 -17.11 -20.93
CA ARG A 84 -10.16 -17.50 -20.20
C ARG A 84 -10.07 -18.91 -19.62
N SER A 85 -9.50 -19.86 -20.36
CA SER A 85 -9.32 -21.24 -19.89
C SER A 85 -8.49 -21.33 -18.60
N ARG A 86 -7.43 -20.52 -18.47
CA ARG A 86 -6.60 -20.46 -17.26
C ARG A 86 -7.39 -19.88 -16.09
N TYR A 87 -8.10 -18.79 -16.32
CA TYR A 87 -8.94 -18.14 -15.30
C TYR A 87 -10.04 -19.08 -14.78
N GLU A 88 -10.68 -19.84 -15.67
CA GLU A 88 -11.70 -20.81 -15.28
C GLU A 88 -11.11 -21.98 -14.49
N ASN A 89 -9.94 -22.50 -14.89
CA ASN A 89 -9.22 -23.53 -14.16
C ASN A 89 -8.73 -23.07 -12.76
N MET A 90 -8.60 -21.76 -12.54
CA MET A 90 -8.30 -21.18 -11.23
C MET A 90 -9.53 -21.04 -10.33
N GLY A 91 -10.71 -21.53 -10.75
CA GLY A 91 -11.94 -21.43 -9.98
C GLY A 91 -12.66 -20.08 -10.12
N ARG A 92 -12.33 -19.28 -11.15
CA ARG A 92 -12.95 -17.99 -11.46
C ARG A 92 -12.91 -17.01 -10.27
N PRO A 93 -11.71 -16.64 -9.77
CA PRO A 93 -11.59 -15.73 -8.62
C PRO A 93 -12.31 -14.40 -8.88
N GLN A 94 -13.07 -13.93 -7.89
CA GLN A 94 -13.91 -12.73 -7.94
C GLN A 94 -13.24 -11.53 -7.28
N VAL A 95 -13.77 -10.33 -7.56
CA VAL A 95 -13.37 -9.10 -6.85
C VAL A 95 -13.57 -9.31 -5.35
N GLY A 96 -12.54 -8.99 -4.57
CA GLY A 96 -12.51 -9.19 -3.13
C GLY A 96 -11.87 -10.50 -2.68
N ASN A 97 -11.71 -11.50 -3.57
CA ASN A 97 -10.98 -12.71 -3.22
C ASN A 97 -9.48 -12.45 -3.06
N ILE A 98 -8.83 -13.26 -2.23
CA ILE A 98 -7.40 -13.23 -1.98
C ILE A 98 -6.75 -14.37 -2.75
N ILE A 99 -5.65 -14.07 -3.44
CA ILE A 99 -4.85 -14.99 -4.24
C ILE A 99 -3.42 -14.94 -3.72
N GLY A 100 -2.82 -16.11 -3.48
CA GLY A 100 -1.39 -16.21 -3.17
C GLY A 100 -0.55 -16.12 -4.44
N ILE A 101 0.43 -15.22 -4.46
CA ILE A 101 1.38 -15.07 -5.57
C ILE A 101 2.79 -15.29 -5.03
N ASN A 102 3.59 -16.11 -5.71
CA ASN A 102 4.98 -16.34 -5.38
C ASN A 102 5.88 -15.66 -6.42
N LEU A 103 6.64 -14.65 -6.00
CA LEU A 103 7.58 -13.93 -6.84
C LEU A 103 9.00 -14.43 -6.56
N LYS A 104 9.68 -14.96 -7.57
CA LYS A 104 11.05 -15.45 -7.47
C LYS A 104 11.90 -14.94 -8.63
N LYS A 105 13.03 -14.28 -8.30
CA LYS A 105 14.08 -13.98 -9.28
C LYS A 105 14.79 -15.27 -9.68
N LEU A 106 14.95 -15.48 -10.99
CA LEU A 106 15.72 -16.58 -11.56
C LEU A 106 17.15 -16.11 -11.90
#